data_AF-A0A933WKH9-F1
#
_entry.id   AF-A0A933WKH9-F1
#
_cell.length_a   1.000
_cell.length_b   1.000
_cell.length_c   1.000
_cell.angle_alpha   90.00
_cell.angle_beta   90.00
_cell.angle_gamma   90.00
#
_symmetry.space_group_name_H-M   'P 1'
#
loop_
_entity.id
_entity.type
_entity.pdbx_description
1 polymer ?
#
loop_
_entity_poly.entity_id
_entity_poly.type
_entity_poly.pdbx_seq_one_letter_code
_entity_poly.pdbx_strand_id
1 'polypeptide(L)'
;MIKHISAQSGLSIVATILALLIFSLFIAVAVSLVTTGAHIGVQEEQGDQAFYIADGGIQYVLAYAQDTSTIPNYSTHGQWIPLGAGEFKVDTLTYLTSAVAVGDTTINVDSTANFPSTGGRITIDTDFNITYTGTNPPNQFTGVTVTTSHSINNSVYPSAKIFTTIPNDPSCAVRPTIDVDDPLYPDDTGAFDIVHPLFIDNEYFLCSAKIAGAFQNCQRCYLGSAPAAHPTNRYASQYILTSTGRVTNFLSNNVQRVVKISAGPHEE
;
A
#
# COMPACT_ATOMS: atom_id res chain seq x y z
N MET A 1 -57.24 -61.79 -36.93
CA MET A 1 -56.02 -61.10 -37.39
C MET A 1 -56.17 -59.62 -37.05
N ILE A 2 -55.82 -59.22 -35.82
CA ILE A 2 -55.94 -57.83 -35.37
C ILE A 2 -54.65 -57.12 -35.79
N LYS A 3 -54.79 -56.13 -36.67
CA LYS A 3 -53.70 -55.35 -37.26
C LYS A 3 -53.25 -54.32 -36.20
N HIS A 4 -52.13 -54.58 -35.53
CA HIS A 4 -51.43 -53.61 -34.68
C HIS A 4 -50.86 -52.49 -35.57
N ILE A 5 -51.67 -51.47 -35.87
CA ILE A 5 -51.22 -50.23 -36.49
C ILE A 5 -51.72 -49.08 -35.61
N SER A 6 -51.02 -48.76 -34.52
CA SER A 6 -51.27 -47.48 -33.83
C SER A 6 -50.16 -46.96 -32.88
N ALA A 7 -48.98 -47.56 -32.80
CA ALA A 7 -47.97 -47.13 -31.81
C ALA A 7 -46.71 -46.46 -32.38
N GLN A 8 -46.41 -46.57 -33.68
CA GLN A 8 -45.13 -46.09 -34.24
C GLN A 8 -45.11 -44.59 -34.56
N SER A 9 -46.22 -43.97 -34.93
CA SER A 9 -46.27 -42.52 -35.22
C SER A 9 -46.15 -41.67 -33.96
N GLY A 10 -46.67 -42.13 -32.82
CA GLY A 10 -46.54 -41.46 -31.52
C GLY A 10 -45.11 -41.45 -31.00
N LEU A 11 -44.38 -42.57 -31.16
CA LEU A 11 -42.98 -42.70 -30.74
C LEU A 11 -42.03 -41.75 -31.51
N SER A 12 -42.27 -41.53 -32.81
CA SER A 12 -41.43 -40.64 -33.63
C SER A 12 -41.59 -39.16 -33.23
N ILE A 13 -42.80 -38.74 -32.84
CA ILE A 13 -43.05 -37.36 -32.39
C ILE A 13 -42.39 -37.11 -31.04
N VAL A 14 -42.53 -38.06 -30.09
CA VAL A 14 -41.89 -37.97 -28.77
C VAL A 14 -40.35 -37.92 -28.90
N ALA A 15 -39.76 -38.74 -29.77
CA ALA A 15 -38.31 -38.73 -30.01
C ALA A 15 -37.83 -37.38 -30.58
N THR A 16 -38.60 -36.77 -31.49
CA THR A 16 -38.25 -35.47 -32.08
C THR A 16 -38.32 -34.35 -31.04
N ILE A 17 -39.37 -34.34 -30.20
CA ILE A 17 -39.51 -33.36 -29.12
C ILE A 17 -38.37 -33.51 -28.11
N LEU A 18 -38.02 -34.74 -27.75
CA LEU A 18 -36.90 -35.00 -26.84
C LEU A 18 -35.57 -34.50 -27.43
N ALA A 19 -35.32 -34.76 -28.71
CA ALA A 19 -34.12 -34.28 -29.40
C ALA A 19 -34.06 -32.74 -29.41
N LEU A 20 -35.16 -32.06 -29.72
CA LEU A 20 -35.23 -30.59 -29.69
C LEU A 20 -34.99 -30.03 -28.29
N LEU A 21 -35.53 -30.65 -27.24
CA LEU A 21 -35.28 -30.25 -25.86
C LEU A 21 -33.81 -30.41 -25.49
N ILE A 22 -33.20 -31.54 -25.85
CA ILE A 22 -31.77 -31.79 -25.61
C ILE A 22 -30.90 -30.76 -26.36
N PHE A 23 -31.19 -30.48 -27.64
CA PHE A 23 -30.46 -29.46 -28.40
C PHE A 23 -30.63 -28.06 -27.79
N SER A 24 -31.84 -27.69 -27.36
CA SER A 24 -32.05 -26.39 -26.69
C SER A 24 -31.25 -26.26 -25.40
N LEU A 25 -31.11 -27.36 -24.64
CA LEU A 25 -30.29 -27.37 -23.42
C LEU A 25 -28.81 -27.21 -23.75
N PHE A 26 -28.29 -27.92 -24.76
CA PHE A 26 -26.90 -27.78 -25.18
C PHE A 26 -26.58 -26.37 -25.68
N ILE A 27 -27.48 -25.75 -26.45
CA ILE A 27 -27.30 -24.37 -26.90
C ILE A 27 -27.29 -23.41 -25.70
N ALA A 28 -28.23 -23.57 -24.76
CA ALA A 28 -28.27 -22.73 -23.56
C ALA A 28 -27.00 -22.85 -22.71
N VAL A 29 -26.50 -24.08 -22.50
CA VAL A 29 -25.26 -24.33 -21.75
C VAL A 29 -24.04 -23.76 -22.50
N ALA A 30 -23.96 -23.93 -23.82
CA ALA A 30 -22.85 -23.40 -24.61
C ALA A 30 -22.81 -21.85 -24.58
N VAL A 31 -23.97 -21.20 -24.76
CA VAL A 31 -24.07 -19.74 -24.65
C VAL A 31 -23.70 -19.29 -23.24
N SER A 32 -24.20 -19.96 -22.20
CA SER A 32 -23.83 -19.65 -20.81
C SER A 32 -22.34 -19.81 -20.54
N LEU A 33 -21.69 -20.84 -21.08
CA LEU A 33 -20.25 -21.07 -20.89
C LEU A 33 -19.42 -19.99 -21.59
N VAL A 34 -19.80 -19.61 -22.81
CA VAL A 34 -19.12 -18.56 -23.57
C VAL A 34 -19.30 -17.21 -22.91
N THR A 35 -20.50 -16.86 -22.44
CA THR A 35 -20.74 -15.56 -21.79
C THR A 35 -20.05 -15.47 -20.43
N THR A 36 -20.19 -16.48 -19.56
CA THR A 36 -19.52 -16.47 -18.24
C THR A 36 -18.01 -16.53 -18.38
N GLY A 37 -17.48 -17.37 -19.28
CA GLY A 37 -16.04 -17.46 -19.54
C GLY A 37 -15.46 -16.16 -20.12
N ALA A 38 -16.17 -15.51 -21.04
CA ALA A 38 -15.75 -14.23 -21.61
C ALA A 38 -15.73 -13.11 -20.57
N HIS A 39 -16.71 -13.06 -19.65
CA HIS A 39 -16.71 -12.05 -18.59
C HIS A 39 -15.56 -12.20 -17.61
N ILE A 40 -15.24 -13.44 -17.20
CA ILE A 40 -14.10 -13.69 -16.29
C ILE A 40 -12.79 -13.36 -17.00
N GLY A 41 -12.60 -13.81 -18.24
CA GLY A 41 -11.37 -13.56 -19.00
C GLY A 41 -11.10 -12.07 -19.23
N VAL A 42 -12.13 -11.28 -19.55
CA VAL A 42 -11.99 -9.82 -19.70
C VAL A 42 -11.62 -9.14 -18.38
N GLN A 43 -12.20 -9.57 -17.26
CA GLN A 43 -11.86 -9.00 -15.95
C GLN A 43 -10.44 -9.36 -15.49
N GLU A 44 -10.00 -10.58 -15.78
CA GLU A 44 -8.63 -11.03 -15.48
C GLU A 44 -7.62 -10.25 -16.32
N GLU A 45 -7.83 -10.13 -17.64
CA GLU A 45 -6.96 -9.36 -18.53
C GLU A 45 -6.89 -7.87 -18.14
N GLN A 46 -8.03 -7.26 -17.80
CA GLN A 46 -8.06 -5.87 -17.30
C GLN A 46 -7.35 -5.74 -15.95
N GLY A 47 -7.46 -6.77 -15.10
CA GLY A 47 -6.78 -6.85 -13.81
C GLY A 47 -5.26 -6.91 -13.95
N ASP A 48 -4.78 -7.70 -14.91
CA ASP A 48 -3.35 -7.82 -15.23
C ASP A 48 -2.81 -6.54 -15.87
N GLN A 49 -3.57 -5.94 -16.78
CA GLN A 49 -3.21 -4.66 -17.39
C GLN A 49 -3.10 -3.55 -16.33
N ALA A 50 -4.07 -3.44 -15.42
CA ALA A 50 -4.02 -2.49 -14.32
C ALA A 50 -2.84 -2.76 -13.38
N PHE A 51 -2.47 -4.04 -13.18
CA PHE A 51 -1.28 -4.41 -12.41
C PHE A 51 0.01 -3.94 -13.08
N TYR A 52 0.19 -4.21 -14.39
CA TYR A 52 1.38 -3.74 -15.13
C TYR A 52 1.49 -2.22 -15.16
N ILE A 53 0.35 -1.51 -15.22
CA ILE A 53 0.35 -0.04 -15.13
C ILE A 53 0.79 0.43 -13.74
N ALA A 54 0.31 -0.22 -12.67
CA ALA A 54 0.76 0.08 -11.31
C ALA A 54 2.25 -0.21 -11.13
N ASP A 55 2.75 -1.33 -11.68
CA ASP A 55 4.17 -1.67 -11.65
C ASP A 55 5.01 -0.64 -12.43
N GLY A 56 4.54 -0.18 -13.59
CA GLY A 56 5.16 0.93 -14.32
C GLY A 56 5.26 2.22 -13.49
N GLY A 57 4.25 2.51 -12.66
CA GLY A 57 4.29 3.61 -11.71
C GLY A 57 5.35 3.43 -10.61
N ILE A 58 5.61 2.21 -10.16
CA ILE A 58 6.73 1.90 -9.24
C ILE A 58 8.08 2.06 -9.94
N GLN A 59 8.21 1.58 -11.18
CA GLN A 59 9.45 1.74 -11.96
C GLN A 59 9.76 3.21 -12.20
N TYR A 60 8.73 4.05 -12.41
CA TYR A 60 8.88 5.50 -12.49
C TYR A 60 9.55 6.06 -11.22
N VAL A 61 9.08 5.68 -10.03
CA VAL A 61 9.69 6.10 -8.76
C VAL A 61 11.15 5.64 -8.65
N LEU A 62 11.42 4.36 -8.96
CA LEU A 62 12.77 3.80 -8.85
C LEU A 62 13.77 4.47 -9.81
N ALA A 63 13.34 4.84 -11.01
CA ALA A 63 14.19 5.55 -11.97
C ALA A 63 14.61 6.93 -11.44
N TYR A 64 13.70 7.64 -10.77
CA TYR A 64 14.01 8.93 -10.14
C TYR A 64 14.84 8.77 -8.86
N ALA A 65 14.67 7.68 -8.12
CA ALA A 65 15.41 7.43 -6.88
C ALA A 65 16.92 7.21 -7.08
N GLN A 66 17.31 6.66 -8.23
CA GLN A 66 18.72 6.38 -8.53
C GLN A 66 19.57 7.62 -8.87
N ASP A 67 18.93 8.76 -9.19
CA ASP A 67 19.63 9.93 -9.78
C ASP A 67 19.87 11.08 -8.79
N THR A 68 19.33 11.01 -7.57
CA THR A 68 19.40 12.12 -6.60
C THR A 68 19.71 11.64 -5.19
N SER A 69 20.73 12.24 -4.56
CA SER A 69 21.08 11.99 -3.14
C SER A 69 20.03 12.50 -2.14
N THR A 70 19.07 13.30 -2.60
CA THR A 70 17.88 13.69 -1.84
C THR A 70 16.72 12.84 -2.31
N ILE A 71 15.92 12.25 -1.42
CA ILE A 71 14.68 11.52 -1.80
C ILE A 71 13.72 12.55 -2.43
N PRO A 72 13.60 12.67 -3.77
CA PRO A 72 12.66 13.60 -4.37
C PRO A 72 11.25 13.16 -4.02
N ASN A 73 10.34 14.12 -4.00
CA ASN A 73 8.93 13.81 -3.94
C ASN A 73 8.51 13.08 -5.23
N TYR A 74 8.31 11.77 -5.14
CA TYR A 74 7.84 10.95 -6.26
C TYR A 74 6.31 10.90 -6.36
N SER A 75 5.59 11.68 -5.53
CA SER A 75 4.14 11.72 -5.55
C SER A 75 3.67 12.31 -6.86
N THR A 76 2.65 11.72 -7.45
CA THR A 76 1.86 12.37 -8.48
C THR A 76 0.80 13.28 -7.87
N HIS A 77 0.72 13.40 -6.54
CA HIS A 77 -0.21 14.29 -5.84
C HIS A 77 -1.68 13.99 -6.16
N GLY A 78 -2.00 12.69 -6.22
CA GLY A 78 -3.30 12.20 -6.65
C GLY A 78 -3.61 12.46 -8.15
N GLN A 79 -2.69 13.05 -8.91
CA GLN A 79 -2.82 13.20 -10.35
C GLN A 79 -2.56 11.86 -11.03
N TRP A 80 -3.36 11.56 -12.04
CA TRP A 80 -3.18 10.39 -12.87
C TRP A 80 -2.26 10.73 -14.04
N ILE A 81 -1.22 9.91 -14.21
CA ILE A 81 -0.24 10.00 -15.26
C ILE A 81 -0.58 8.95 -16.32
N PRO A 82 -0.80 9.34 -17.59
CA PRO A 82 -1.16 8.40 -18.63
C PRO A 82 -0.01 7.45 -18.94
N LEU A 83 -0.33 6.16 -19.10
CA LEU A 83 0.59 5.10 -19.51
C LEU A 83 -0.12 4.13 -20.46
N GLY A 84 0.03 4.39 -21.76
CA GLY A 84 -0.62 3.59 -22.80
C GLY A 84 -2.14 3.69 -22.74
N ALA A 85 -2.82 2.56 -22.57
CA ALA A 85 -4.28 2.45 -22.54
C ALA A 85 -4.89 2.64 -21.14
N GLY A 86 -4.10 3.03 -20.16
CA GLY A 86 -4.58 3.42 -18.84
C GLY A 86 -3.71 4.52 -18.24
N GLU A 87 -3.76 4.62 -16.92
CA GLU A 87 -3.10 5.69 -16.19
C GLU A 87 -2.73 5.19 -14.79
N PHE A 88 -1.62 5.69 -14.26
CA PHE A 88 -1.17 5.38 -12.91
C PHE A 88 -1.13 6.65 -12.07
N LYS A 89 -1.21 6.50 -10.75
CA LYS A 89 -0.82 7.52 -9.81
C LYS A 89 0.11 6.91 -8.79
N VAL A 90 1.05 7.71 -8.29
CA VAL A 90 1.90 7.32 -7.17
C VAL A 90 1.55 8.23 -6.02
N ASP A 91 1.05 7.65 -4.95
CA ASP A 91 0.91 8.33 -3.68
C ASP A 91 2.15 7.95 -2.86
N THR A 92 3.07 8.89 -2.71
CA THR A 92 4.18 8.75 -1.77
C THR A 92 3.74 9.17 -0.38
N LEU A 93 4.70 9.20 0.54
CA LEU A 93 4.48 9.76 1.86
C LEU A 93 4.18 11.25 1.76
N THR A 94 3.57 11.76 2.82
CA THR A 94 3.33 13.18 3.04
C THR A 94 4.62 13.96 2.80
N TYR A 95 4.54 15.17 2.27
CA TYR A 95 5.71 16.00 1.99
C TYR A 95 5.47 17.46 2.33
N LEU A 96 6.56 18.21 2.47
CA LEU A 96 6.53 19.64 2.75
C LEU A 96 6.02 20.45 1.55
N THR A 97 4.94 21.22 1.74
CA THR A 97 4.42 22.17 0.73
C THR A 97 5.05 23.55 0.83
N SER A 98 5.80 23.80 1.91
CA SER A 98 6.65 24.98 2.09
C SER A 98 7.93 24.58 2.80
N ALA A 99 9.02 25.33 2.57
CA ALA A 99 10.21 25.18 3.39
C ALA A 99 9.87 25.42 4.88
N VAL A 100 10.59 24.75 5.77
CA VAL A 100 10.41 24.84 7.22
C VAL A 100 11.69 25.38 7.83
N ALA A 101 11.56 26.39 8.69
CA ALA A 101 12.67 27.02 9.39
C ALA A 101 12.74 26.58 10.86
N VAL A 102 13.93 26.70 11.44
CA VAL A 102 14.14 26.50 12.88
C VAL A 102 13.26 27.47 13.67
N GLY A 103 12.53 26.95 14.66
CA GLY A 103 11.60 27.72 15.48
C GLY A 103 10.18 27.83 14.93
N ASP A 104 9.90 27.30 13.73
CA ASP A 104 8.53 27.18 13.26
C ASP A 104 7.70 26.32 14.23
N THR A 105 6.47 26.77 14.48
CA THR A 105 5.50 26.08 15.35
C THR A 105 4.41 25.35 14.57
N THR A 106 4.43 25.49 13.24
CA THR A 106 3.59 24.77 12.29
C THR A 106 4.42 24.26 11.13
N ILE A 107 4.00 23.13 10.55
CA ILE A 107 4.60 22.56 9.34
C ILE A 107 3.47 22.35 8.34
N ASN A 108 3.58 22.97 7.17
CA ASN A 108 2.63 22.77 6.08
C ASN A 108 3.06 21.57 5.24
N VAL A 109 2.11 20.67 5.02
CA VAL A 109 2.28 19.48 4.21
C VAL A 109 1.19 19.39 3.16
N ASP A 110 1.15 18.32 2.40
CA ASP A 110 0.08 18.04 1.45
C ASP A 110 -1.09 17.30 2.11
N SER A 111 -0.81 16.40 3.06
CA SER A 111 -1.82 15.64 3.78
C SER A 111 -1.39 15.21 5.18
N THR A 112 -2.31 15.28 6.14
CA THR A 112 -2.18 14.71 7.49
C THR A 112 -3.08 13.49 7.71
N ALA A 113 -3.67 12.92 6.65
CA ALA A 113 -4.76 11.93 6.78
C ALA A 113 -4.37 10.64 7.54
N ASN A 114 -3.11 10.24 7.49
CA ASN A 114 -2.61 9.02 8.15
C ASN A 114 -1.89 9.31 9.47
N PHE A 115 -1.93 10.54 9.97
CA PHE A 115 -1.26 10.93 11.21
C PHE A 115 -2.28 11.10 12.34
N PRO A 116 -1.97 10.68 13.59
CA PRO A 116 -2.80 10.97 14.75
C PRO A 116 -3.08 12.46 14.85
N SER A 117 -4.35 12.84 15.02
CA SER A 117 -4.77 14.24 15.09
C SER A 117 -4.47 14.91 16.43
N THR A 118 -4.21 14.10 17.47
CA THR A 118 -3.98 14.53 18.86
C THR A 118 -2.50 14.68 19.23
N GLY A 119 -1.60 14.59 18.24
CA GLY A 119 -0.16 14.68 18.43
C GLY A 119 0.58 13.37 18.19
N GLY A 120 1.88 13.46 18.00
CA GLY A 120 2.77 12.33 17.72
C GLY A 120 4.15 12.79 17.29
N ARG A 121 4.89 11.91 16.62
CA ARG A 121 6.22 12.22 16.06
C ARG A 121 6.27 11.99 14.55
N ILE A 122 6.98 12.88 13.87
CA ILE A 122 7.31 12.77 12.45
C ILE A 122 8.82 12.85 12.24
N THR A 123 9.27 12.29 11.12
CA THR A 123 10.63 12.45 10.59
C THR A 123 10.55 13.23 9.29
N ILE A 124 11.49 14.14 9.09
CA ILE A 124 11.68 14.85 7.82
C ILE A 124 13.13 14.63 7.39
N ASP A 125 13.33 14.06 6.20
CA ASP A 125 14.61 13.57 5.72
C ASP A 125 15.33 12.67 6.76
N THR A 126 16.40 13.18 7.37
CA THR A 126 17.21 12.52 8.40
C THR A 126 17.00 13.11 9.79
N ASP A 127 16.11 14.11 9.94
CA ASP A 127 15.75 14.68 11.25
C ASP A 127 14.65 13.82 11.89
N PHE A 128 15.10 12.81 12.63
CA PHE A 128 14.27 11.71 13.12
C PHE A 128 13.29 12.04 14.26
N ASN A 129 13.06 13.31 14.60
CA ASN A 129 12.40 13.62 15.86
C ASN A 129 11.67 14.96 15.95
N ILE A 130 10.75 15.25 15.02
CA ILE A 130 9.86 16.39 15.19
C ILE A 130 8.58 15.92 15.89
N THR A 131 8.39 16.38 17.11
CA THR A 131 7.14 16.16 17.85
C THR A 131 6.11 17.22 17.46
N TYR A 132 4.85 16.82 17.33
CA TYR A 132 3.72 17.72 17.08
C TYR A 132 2.59 17.44 18.08
N THR A 133 1.81 18.45 18.44
CA THR A 133 0.70 18.31 19.42
C THR A 133 -0.66 18.20 18.78
N GLY A 134 -0.77 18.45 17.49
CA GLY A 134 -2.00 18.23 16.74
C GLY A 134 -1.84 18.47 15.25
N THR A 135 -2.95 18.26 14.54
CA THR A 135 -3.07 18.58 13.12
C THR A 135 -4.16 19.61 12.89
N ASN A 136 -4.00 20.46 11.88
CA ASN A 136 -5.09 21.24 11.30
C ASN A 136 -5.39 20.66 9.91
N PRO A 137 -6.35 19.71 9.80
CA PRO A 137 -6.61 19.02 8.56
C PRO A 137 -7.05 19.98 7.44
N PRO A 138 -6.68 19.70 6.18
CA PRO A 138 -6.06 18.46 5.74
C PRO A 138 -4.52 18.46 5.75
N ASN A 139 -3.84 19.57 6.05
CA ASN A 139 -2.51 19.83 5.47
C ASN A 139 -1.51 20.53 6.40
N GLN A 140 -1.67 20.45 7.71
CA GLN A 140 -0.77 21.14 8.63
C GLN A 140 -0.59 20.38 9.95
N PHE A 141 0.67 20.23 10.38
CA PHE A 141 1.03 19.88 11.75
C PHE A 141 1.16 21.13 12.60
N THR A 142 0.71 21.08 13.85
CA THR A 142 0.69 22.23 14.78
C THR A 142 1.36 21.88 16.11
N GLY A 143 1.84 22.92 16.80
CA GLY A 143 2.58 22.77 18.05
C GLY A 143 3.87 21.98 17.87
N VAL A 144 4.50 22.14 16.70
CA VAL A 144 5.79 21.51 16.42
C VAL A 144 6.93 22.29 17.08
N THR A 145 8.05 21.62 17.31
CA THR A 145 9.32 22.28 17.63
C THR A 145 10.35 21.87 16.58
N VAL A 146 10.63 22.77 15.65
CA VAL A 146 11.58 22.52 14.58
C VAL A 146 12.97 22.94 15.02
N THR A 147 13.92 21.98 14.98
CA THR A 147 15.32 22.21 15.37
C THR A 147 16.28 22.29 14.18
N THR A 148 15.86 21.81 13.01
CA THR A 148 16.62 21.83 11.76
C THR A 148 15.75 22.41 10.63
N SER A 149 16.34 23.21 9.74
CA SER A 149 15.61 23.70 8.56
C SER A 149 15.45 22.60 7.52
N HIS A 150 14.30 22.59 6.83
CA HIS A 150 13.95 21.62 5.80
C HIS A 150 13.51 22.31 4.51
N SER A 151 13.85 21.73 3.37
CA SER A 151 13.48 22.27 2.06
C SER A 151 12.05 21.86 1.69
N ILE A 152 11.41 22.64 0.81
CA ILE A 152 10.15 22.22 0.19
C ILE A 152 10.35 20.86 -0.51
N ASN A 153 9.30 20.05 -0.55
CA ASN A 153 9.28 18.69 -1.09
C ASN A 153 10.07 17.63 -0.30
N ASN A 154 10.70 18.01 0.82
CA ASN A 154 11.19 17.00 1.75
C ASN A 154 10.02 16.14 2.22
N SER A 155 10.28 14.85 2.33
CA SER A 155 9.26 13.89 2.71
C SER A 155 9.08 13.84 4.23
N VAL A 156 7.88 13.50 4.66
CA VAL A 156 7.44 13.47 6.05
C VAL A 156 6.86 12.08 6.36
N TYR A 157 7.43 11.41 7.35
CA TYR A 157 7.08 10.04 7.70
C TYR A 157 6.69 9.93 9.17
N PRO A 158 5.86 8.95 9.54
CA PRO A 158 5.65 8.64 10.95
C PRO A 158 6.94 8.15 11.60
N SER A 159 7.14 8.58 12.85
CA SER A 159 8.25 8.17 13.69
C SER A 159 7.73 7.78 15.07
N ALA A 160 8.41 6.85 15.72
CA ALA A 160 8.10 6.41 17.07
C ALA A 160 9.39 6.20 17.84
N LYS A 161 9.47 6.72 19.05
CA LYS A 161 10.68 6.62 19.88
C LYS A 161 10.72 5.26 20.58
N ILE A 162 11.88 4.62 20.59
CA ILE A 162 12.08 3.32 21.24
C ILE A 162 12.39 3.49 22.73
N PHE A 163 11.63 2.82 23.58
CA PHE A 163 11.76 2.86 25.04
C PHE A 163 12.42 1.62 25.65
N THR A 164 12.54 0.53 24.89
CA THR A 164 13.28 -0.67 25.31
C THR A 164 14.50 -0.91 24.43
N THR A 165 15.61 -1.34 25.04
CA THR A 165 16.79 -1.71 24.24
C THR A 165 16.52 -3.00 23.49
N ILE A 166 16.70 -2.96 22.17
CA ILE A 166 16.72 -4.16 21.32
C ILE A 166 18.18 -4.65 21.29
N PRO A 167 18.50 -5.78 21.95
CA PRO A 167 19.87 -6.29 21.97
C PRO A 167 20.29 -6.75 20.57
N ASN A 168 21.59 -6.80 20.29
CA ASN A 168 22.07 -7.44 19.07
C ASN A 168 21.73 -8.94 19.10
N ASP A 169 21.11 -9.46 18.03
CA ASP A 169 20.82 -10.88 17.82
C ASP A 169 21.30 -11.30 16.43
N PRO A 170 22.54 -11.79 16.30
CA PRO A 170 23.11 -12.23 15.03
C PRO A 170 22.36 -13.40 14.38
N SER A 171 21.55 -14.14 15.16
CA SER A 171 20.80 -15.29 14.66
C SER A 171 19.49 -14.91 13.98
N CYS A 172 19.03 -13.67 14.20
CA CYS A 172 17.73 -13.17 13.74
C CYS A 172 16.54 -14.04 14.19
N ALA A 173 16.75 -14.94 15.16
CA ALA A 173 15.77 -15.94 15.58
C ALA A 173 14.80 -15.37 16.62
N VAL A 174 15.26 -14.41 17.43
CA VAL A 174 14.41 -13.75 18.41
C VAL A 174 13.50 -12.77 17.70
N ARG A 175 12.21 -12.83 18.04
CA ARG A 175 11.19 -11.88 17.58
C ARG A 175 10.87 -10.88 18.69
N PRO A 176 11.60 -9.75 18.78
CA PRO A 176 11.35 -8.77 19.83
C PRO A 176 9.94 -8.17 19.75
N THR A 177 9.46 -7.75 20.92
CA THR A 177 8.48 -6.68 21.03
C THR A 177 9.25 -5.37 21.09
N ILE A 178 8.93 -4.42 20.21
CA ILE A 178 9.53 -3.10 20.16
C ILE A 178 8.58 -2.15 20.89
N ASP A 179 9.00 -1.75 22.09
CA ASP A 179 8.27 -0.80 22.91
C ASP A 179 8.52 0.63 22.40
N VAL A 180 7.42 1.29 22.04
CA VAL A 180 7.36 2.68 21.60
C VAL A 180 6.35 3.50 22.39
N ASP A 181 5.98 3.04 23.59
CA ASP A 181 4.99 3.71 24.43
C ASP A 181 5.56 5.01 24.99
N ASP A 182 5.25 6.13 24.33
CA ASP A 182 5.54 7.45 24.85
C ASP A 182 4.38 7.92 25.75
N PRO A 183 4.60 8.11 27.05
CA PRO A 183 3.56 8.58 27.97
C PRO A 183 3.00 9.96 27.60
N LEU A 184 3.74 10.75 26.80
CA LEU A 184 3.29 12.05 26.30
C LEU A 184 2.48 11.93 25.00
N TYR A 185 2.62 10.82 24.25
CA TYR A 185 2.02 10.60 22.94
C TYR A 185 1.52 9.14 22.80
N PRO A 186 0.36 8.81 23.43
CA PRO A 186 -0.11 7.42 23.58
C PRO A 186 -0.55 6.73 22.28
N ASP A 187 -0.49 7.40 21.12
CA ASP A 187 -0.82 6.84 19.81
C ASP A 187 0.30 7.05 18.76
N ASP A 188 1.56 7.02 19.19
CA ASP A 188 2.71 7.09 18.26
C ASP A 188 2.69 5.93 17.23
N THR A 189 1.99 4.83 17.50
CA THR A 189 1.81 3.73 16.53
C THR A 189 0.67 3.95 15.52
N GLY A 190 -0.18 4.96 15.72
CA GLY A 190 -1.41 5.17 14.94
C GLY A 190 -1.15 5.29 13.45
N ALA A 191 -0.09 6.02 13.09
CA ALA A 191 0.31 6.27 11.70
C ALA A 191 1.06 5.12 11.01
N PHE A 192 1.44 4.07 11.73
CA PHE A 192 2.16 2.93 11.18
C PHE A 192 1.22 1.87 10.61
N ASP A 193 1.55 1.29 9.46
CA ASP A 193 0.89 0.14 8.85
C ASP A 193 1.68 -1.15 9.16
N ILE A 194 1.04 -2.10 9.84
CA ILE A 194 1.72 -3.30 10.33
C ILE A 194 2.14 -4.28 9.22
N VAL A 195 1.60 -4.13 8.01
CA VAL A 195 1.92 -5.01 6.88
C VAL A 195 3.29 -4.68 6.28
N HIS A 196 3.88 -3.54 6.64
CA HIS A 196 5.10 -3.02 6.04
C HIS A 196 6.25 -2.98 7.05
N PRO A 197 7.52 -3.05 6.58
CA PRO A 197 8.69 -3.03 7.45
C PRO A 197 8.80 -1.72 8.23
N LEU A 198 9.35 -1.84 9.42
CA LEU A 198 9.84 -0.74 10.24
C LEU A 198 11.34 -0.60 10.01
N PHE A 199 11.81 0.63 9.97
CA PHE A 199 13.23 0.96 9.85
C PHE A 199 13.74 1.55 11.15
N ILE A 200 14.82 0.97 11.68
CA ILE A 200 15.48 1.46 12.90
C ILE A 200 16.98 1.49 12.63
N ASP A 201 17.58 2.67 12.71
CA ASP A 201 18.99 2.93 12.38
C ASP A 201 19.36 2.43 10.97
N ASN A 202 19.86 1.20 10.81
CA ASN A 202 20.20 0.57 9.51
C ASN A 202 19.61 -0.84 9.39
N GLU A 203 18.58 -1.17 10.18
CA GLU A 203 17.96 -2.49 10.20
C GLU A 203 16.47 -2.42 9.89
N TYR A 204 15.99 -3.39 9.09
CA TYR A 204 14.59 -3.56 8.78
C TYR A 204 13.97 -4.64 9.65
N PHE A 205 12.80 -4.33 10.19
CA PHE A 205 11.99 -5.23 11.00
C PHE A 205 10.65 -5.47 10.32
N LEU A 206 10.16 -6.71 10.30
CA LEU A 206 8.79 -7.00 9.89
C LEU A 206 7.98 -7.50 11.09
N CYS A 207 7.05 -6.70 11.57
CA CYS A 207 6.22 -7.03 12.73
C CYS A 207 4.86 -7.60 12.28
N SER A 208 4.31 -8.54 13.05
CA SER A 208 3.04 -9.17 12.68
C SER A 208 1.83 -8.55 13.39
N ALA A 209 2.05 -7.71 14.40
CA ALA A 209 0.99 -7.05 15.14
C ALA A 209 1.47 -5.68 15.69
N LYS A 210 0.56 -4.71 15.74
CA LYS A 210 0.73 -3.49 16.56
C LYS A 210 -0.34 -3.47 17.64
N ILE A 211 0.05 -3.03 18.82
CA ILE A 211 -0.85 -2.66 19.91
C ILE A 211 -0.52 -1.23 20.33
N ALA A 212 -1.36 -0.63 21.17
CA ALA A 212 -1.04 0.66 21.76
C ALA A 212 0.35 0.60 22.43
N GLY A 213 1.25 1.49 22.00
CA GLY A 213 2.61 1.61 22.53
C GLY A 213 3.61 0.53 22.09
N ALA A 214 3.26 -0.45 21.24
CA ALA A 214 4.25 -1.46 20.85
C ALA A 214 4.00 -2.14 19.51
N PHE A 215 5.11 -2.55 18.87
CA PHE A 215 5.11 -3.50 17.76
C PHE A 215 5.49 -4.90 18.27
N GLN A 216 4.76 -5.92 17.85
CA GLN A 216 4.92 -7.29 18.35
C GLN A 216 5.40 -8.26 17.29
N ASN A 217 6.10 -9.31 17.75
CA ASN A 217 6.62 -10.41 16.94
C ASN A 217 7.49 -9.94 15.76
N CYS A 218 8.27 -8.89 15.98
CA CYS A 218 9.08 -8.25 14.95
C CYS A 218 10.21 -9.17 14.49
N GLN A 219 10.14 -9.63 13.25
CA GLN A 219 11.22 -10.35 12.60
C GLN A 219 12.37 -9.40 12.30
N ARG A 220 13.56 -9.78 12.77
CA ARG A 220 14.82 -9.08 12.50
C ARG A 220 15.44 -9.48 11.18
N CYS A 221 16.44 -8.72 10.74
CA CYS A 221 17.21 -8.99 9.53
C CYS A 221 16.29 -9.15 8.30
N TYR A 222 15.15 -8.45 8.33
CA TYR A 222 14.23 -8.48 7.20
C TYR A 222 14.94 -7.83 6.01
N LEU A 223 14.65 -8.32 4.80
CA LEU A 223 15.35 -7.91 3.58
C LEU A 223 16.89 -8.05 3.64
N GLY A 224 17.43 -8.92 4.50
CA GLY A 224 18.87 -9.15 4.61
C GLY A 224 19.63 -8.04 5.34
N SER A 225 18.94 -7.18 6.08
CA SER A 225 19.60 -6.19 6.95
C SER A 225 20.52 -6.85 7.98
N ALA A 226 21.62 -6.16 8.30
CA ALA A 226 22.56 -6.64 9.31
C ALA A 226 22.01 -6.38 10.72
N PRO A 227 21.96 -7.39 11.60
CA PRO A 227 21.47 -7.20 12.96
C PRO A 227 22.39 -6.27 13.75
N ALA A 228 21.80 -5.27 14.40
CA ALA A 228 22.50 -4.30 15.25
C ALA A 228 21.86 -4.18 16.65
N ALA A 229 22.56 -3.58 17.60
CA ALA A 229 21.93 -3.20 18.86
C ALA A 229 21.24 -1.84 18.70
N HIS A 230 19.98 -1.72 19.12
CA HIS A 230 19.24 -0.45 19.13
C HIS A 230 18.98 -0.05 20.58
N PRO A 231 19.76 0.90 21.14
CA PRO A 231 19.52 1.39 22.50
C PRO A 231 18.20 2.17 22.58
N THR A 232 17.79 2.51 23.80
CA THR A 232 16.66 3.43 24.00
C THR A 232 16.95 4.80 23.36
N ASN A 233 15.89 5.57 23.09
CA ASN A 233 15.94 6.87 22.39
C ASN A 233 16.36 6.78 20.91
N ARG A 234 16.36 5.59 20.33
CA ARG A 234 16.33 5.41 18.87
C ARG A 234 14.92 5.63 18.33
N TYR A 235 14.80 5.75 17.03
CA TYR A 235 13.53 6.01 16.36
C TYR A 235 13.23 4.89 15.38
N ALA A 236 12.01 4.37 15.46
CA ALA A 236 11.42 3.54 14.43
C ALA A 236 10.67 4.45 13.46
N SER A 237 10.87 4.24 12.17
CA SER A 237 10.17 4.97 11.11
C SER A 237 9.63 3.99 10.08
N GLN A 238 8.68 4.44 9.26
CA GLN A 238 8.13 3.62 8.18
C GLN A 238 7.94 4.43 6.90
N TYR A 239 8.45 3.86 5.81
CA TYR A 239 8.38 4.43 4.47
C TYR A 239 7.55 3.51 3.56
N ILE A 240 6.40 3.99 3.09
CA ILE A 240 5.49 3.25 2.21
C ILE A 240 5.23 4.07 0.94
N LEU A 241 5.44 3.43 -0.21
CA LEU A 241 5.02 3.94 -1.51
C LEU A 241 3.81 3.15 -1.98
N THR A 242 2.81 3.86 -2.50
CA THR A 242 1.67 3.22 -3.13
C THR A 242 1.59 3.67 -4.58
N SER A 243 1.69 2.74 -5.53
CA SER A 243 1.29 3.00 -6.91
C SER A 243 -0.08 2.38 -7.17
N THR A 244 -0.97 3.17 -7.75
CA THR A 244 -2.27 2.68 -8.23
C THR A 244 -2.29 2.79 -9.73
N GLY A 245 -2.46 1.67 -10.42
CA GLY A 245 -2.74 1.62 -11.84
C GLY A 245 -4.22 1.44 -12.10
N ARG A 246 -4.76 2.13 -13.10
CA ARG A 246 -6.13 1.90 -13.58
C ARG A 246 -6.19 1.85 -15.10
N VAL A 247 -7.14 1.08 -15.59
CA VAL A 247 -7.53 1.08 -16.99
C VAL A 247 -8.89 1.76 -17.08
N THR A 248 -8.97 2.84 -17.87
CA THR A 248 -10.21 3.53 -18.19
C THR A 248 -10.64 3.13 -19.60
N ASN A 249 -11.59 2.20 -19.70
CA ASN A 249 -12.18 1.82 -20.99
C ASN A 249 -13.62 2.35 -21.08
N PHE A 250 -14.08 2.62 -22.31
CA PHE A 250 -15.39 3.21 -22.64
C PHE A 250 -16.59 2.38 -22.14
N LEU A 251 -16.38 1.10 -21.80
CA LEU A 251 -17.41 0.17 -21.30
C LEU A 251 -17.43 0.16 -19.76
N SER A 252 -17.70 1.34 -19.20
CA SER A 252 -18.19 1.70 -17.85
C SER A 252 -17.54 1.15 -16.57
N ASN A 253 -16.57 0.25 -16.58
CA ASN A 253 -15.97 -0.27 -15.35
C ASN A 253 -14.49 0.11 -15.24
N ASN A 254 -14.16 0.90 -14.22
CA ASN A 254 -12.78 1.17 -13.86
C ASN A 254 -12.22 -0.05 -13.13
N VAL A 255 -11.27 -0.75 -13.75
CA VAL A 255 -10.45 -1.75 -13.05
C VAL A 255 -9.23 -1.04 -12.51
N GLN A 256 -9.00 -1.19 -11.20
CA GLN A 256 -7.86 -0.61 -10.49
C GLN A 256 -7.07 -1.69 -9.78
N ARG A 257 -5.74 -1.54 -9.78
CA ARG A 257 -4.83 -2.33 -8.97
C ARG A 257 -3.94 -1.40 -8.17
N VAL A 258 -3.72 -1.76 -6.92
CA VAL A 258 -2.85 -1.04 -6.00
C VAL A 258 -1.66 -1.93 -5.71
N VAL A 259 -0.47 -1.43 -6.03
CA VAL A 259 0.81 -2.03 -5.65
C VAL A 259 1.39 -1.17 -4.55
N LYS A 260 1.60 -1.77 -3.38
CA LYS A 260 2.29 -1.13 -2.26
C LYS A 260 3.67 -1.73 -2.13
N ILE A 261 4.68 -0.88 -2.00
CA ILE A 261 6.03 -1.30 -1.67
C ILE A 261 6.53 -0.50 -0.48
N SER A 262 7.35 -1.14 0.32
CA SER A 262 8.17 -0.44 1.29
C SER A 262 9.47 -0.09 0.60
N ALA A 263 9.74 1.20 0.50
CA ALA A 263 11.04 1.62 0.02
C ALA A 263 11.96 1.81 1.22
N GLY A 264 13.21 1.42 1.05
CA GLY A 264 14.24 1.75 2.01
C GLY A 264 14.51 3.25 1.97
N PRO A 265 14.86 3.88 3.11
CA PRO A 265 15.65 5.11 3.03
C PRO A 265 16.90 4.83 2.19
N HIS A 266 17.25 5.78 1.32
CA HIS A 266 18.49 5.69 0.57
C HIS A 266 19.64 5.68 1.59
N GLU A 267 20.36 4.56 1.69
CA GLU A 267 21.62 4.54 2.43
C GLU A 267 22.61 5.42 1.65
N GLU A 268 23.08 6.51 2.26
CA GLU A 268 24.26 7.27 1.80
C GLU A 268 25.55 6.55 2.21
#